data_AF-A0A917N7L7-F1
#
_entry.id   AF-A0A917N7L7-F1
#
_cell.length_a   1.000
_cell.length_b   1.000
_cell.length_c   1.000
_cell.angle_alpha   90.00
_cell.angle_beta   90.00
_cell.angle_gamma   90.00
#
_symmetry.space_group_name_H-M   'P 1'
#
loop_
_entity.id
_entity.type
_entity.pdbx_description
1 polymer ?
#
loop_
_entity_poly.entity_id
_entity_poly.type
_entity_poly.pdbx_seq_one_letter_code
_entity_poly.pdbx_strand_id
1 'polypeptide(L)'
;MDVRLLSVVAEMGRAAVPEIAGRLGMDVRDVAARLAALSTTGLPLIVGVECDVQGIRNAVAAAQQWAAQNMASGPYQVSGPHHVSGPHSGTYQVPPSGPYPQPSGGYPMPSGSHPVPGHGAPSTPQRFVPPGPPPSFPQHTPPGPPDPMNVWGPPGSAAWARGDQQFPGAPQPPAPVRTGKVGSKLDVEGPEGERITIQLVEVVDPADFLFTAAGYELQDGERAVVVHTELTNRGAAPFASLPDLYLELIAKDGSAVQKAPVSLSSRPPHRIGVQPGETAGGHTVYVLPESTELVAVRWTPRPGDEQRTLTWDITDL
;
A
#
# COMPACT_ATOMS: atom_id res chain seq x y z
N MET A 1 -23.14 29.13 10.05
CA MET A 1 -21.83 28.76 9.50
C MET A 1 -20.92 28.41 10.67
N ASP A 2 -20.36 27.20 10.70
CA ASP A 2 -19.56 26.72 11.83
C ASP A 2 -18.10 27.16 11.69
N VAL A 3 -17.80 28.38 12.16
CA VAL A 3 -16.50 29.03 12.01
C VAL A 3 -15.38 28.25 12.71
N ARG A 4 -15.69 27.59 13.84
CA ARG A 4 -14.72 26.80 14.60
C ARG A 4 -14.33 25.53 13.85
N LEU A 5 -15.30 24.82 13.27
CA LEU A 5 -15.04 23.68 12.41
C LEU A 5 -14.20 24.06 11.18
N LEU A 6 -14.56 25.16 10.49
CA LEU A 6 -13.82 25.63 9.31
C LEU A 6 -12.40 26.08 9.63
N SER A 7 -12.17 26.69 10.80
CA SER A 7 -10.83 27.09 11.23
C SER A 7 -9.92 25.88 11.43
N VAL A 8 -10.44 24.81 12.04
CA VAL A 8 -9.68 23.55 12.22
C VAL A 8 -9.40 22.88 10.88
N VAL A 9 -10.37 22.85 9.96
CA VAL A 9 -10.17 22.30 8.62
C VAL A 9 -9.13 23.11 7.84
N ALA A 10 -9.18 24.44 7.91
CA ALA A 10 -8.22 25.32 7.23
C ALA A 10 -6.79 25.15 7.78
N GLU A 11 -6.64 24.93 9.10
CA GLU A 11 -5.34 24.67 9.72
C GLU A 11 -4.76 23.31 9.33
N MET A 12 -5.62 22.29 9.20
CA MET A 12 -5.19 20.92 8.90
C MET A 12 -5.05 20.63 7.41
N GLY A 13 -5.77 21.36 6.54
CA GLY A 13 -5.78 21.16 5.09
C GLY A 13 -6.48 19.87 4.67
N ARG A 14 -5.86 18.72 4.92
CA ARG A 14 -6.40 17.37 4.67
C ARG A 14 -6.29 16.54 5.95
N ALA A 15 -7.44 16.10 6.47
CA ALA A 15 -7.50 15.33 7.71
C ALA A 15 -8.68 14.35 7.70
N ALA A 16 -8.57 13.29 8.49
CA ALA A 16 -9.68 12.36 8.66
C ALA A 16 -10.75 12.96 9.59
N VAL A 17 -12.04 12.68 9.32
CA VAL A 17 -13.16 13.18 10.15
C VAL A 17 -13.01 12.85 11.65
N PRO A 18 -12.53 11.64 12.05
CA PRO A 18 -12.29 11.34 13.46
C PRO A 18 -11.24 12.24 14.12
N GLU A 19 -10.22 12.68 13.39
CA GLU A 19 -9.18 13.56 13.93
C GLU A 19 -9.72 14.97 14.17
N ILE A 20 -10.49 15.49 13.21
CA ILE A 20 -11.18 16.79 13.36
C ILE A 20 -12.16 16.74 14.54
N ALA A 21 -12.90 15.65 14.67
CA ALA A 21 -13.83 15.43 15.78
C ALA A 21 -13.12 15.37 17.13
N GLY A 22 -11.99 14.65 17.23
CA GLY A 22 -11.16 14.59 18.43
C GLY A 22 -10.63 15.96 18.85
N ARG A 23 -10.22 16.79 17.88
CA ARG A 23 -9.69 18.15 18.14
C ARG A 23 -10.78 19.14 18.56
N LEU A 24 -12.00 18.95 18.09
CA LEU A 24 -13.15 19.79 18.43
C LEU A 24 -13.91 19.30 19.68
N GLY A 25 -13.64 18.07 20.14
CA GLY A 25 -14.41 17.42 21.19
C GLY A 25 -15.86 17.16 20.78
N MET A 26 -16.09 16.88 19.49
CA MET A 26 -17.41 16.68 18.89
C MET A 26 -17.62 15.20 18.50
N ASP A 27 -18.88 14.80 18.33
CA ASP A 27 -19.19 13.48 17.78
C ASP A 27 -18.78 13.39 16.30
N VAL A 28 -18.22 12.24 15.91
CA VAL A 28 -17.71 12.02 14.54
C VAL A 28 -18.84 12.13 13.50
N ARG A 29 -20.06 11.66 13.82
CA ARG A 29 -21.20 11.72 12.91
C ARG A 29 -21.69 13.16 12.73
N ASP A 30 -21.70 13.94 13.80
CA ASP A 30 -22.07 15.35 13.76
C ASP A 30 -21.08 16.17 12.93
N VAL A 31 -19.77 15.91 13.08
CA VAL A 31 -18.73 16.55 12.26
C VAL A 31 -18.87 16.15 10.80
N ALA A 32 -19.07 14.87 10.49
CA ALA A 32 -19.30 14.38 9.12
C ALA A 32 -20.51 15.07 8.47
N ALA A 33 -21.64 15.14 9.17
CA ALA A 33 -22.85 15.76 8.67
C ALA A 33 -22.67 17.26 8.40
N ARG A 34 -21.97 17.97 9.29
CA ARG A 34 -21.68 19.40 9.13
C ARG A 34 -20.72 19.68 7.98
N LEU A 35 -19.67 18.87 7.81
CA LEU A 35 -18.73 19.00 6.69
C LEU A 35 -19.43 18.74 5.35
N ALA A 36 -20.28 17.70 5.26
CA ALA A 36 -21.06 17.41 4.07
C ALA A 36 -22.07 18.53 3.75
N ALA A 37 -22.70 19.15 4.76
CA ALA A 37 -23.54 20.31 4.55
C ALA A 37 -22.73 21.52 4.02
N LEU A 38 -21.57 21.79 4.61
CA LEU A 38 -20.68 22.90 4.22
C LEU A 38 -20.11 22.75 2.81
N SER A 39 -19.85 21.52 2.33
CA SER A 39 -19.38 21.31 0.95
C SER A 39 -20.43 21.70 -0.09
N THR A 40 -21.71 21.73 0.28
CA THR A 40 -22.80 22.16 -0.63
C THR A 40 -23.03 23.67 -0.63
N THR A 41 -22.40 24.42 0.29
CA THR A 41 -22.60 25.87 0.40
C THR A 41 -21.67 26.71 -0.48
N GLY A 42 -20.99 26.10 -1.46
CA GLY A 42 -20.07 26.80 -2.37
C GLY A 42 -18.73 27.18 -1.74
N LEU A 43 -18.40 26.59 -0.58
CA LEU A 43 -17.06 26.71 0.00
C LEU A 43 -16.07 25.84 -0.77
N PRO A 44 -14.79 26.24 -0.91
CA PRO A 44 -13.76 25.44 -1.58
C PRO A 44 -13.30 24.28 -0.68
N LEU A 45 -14.24 23.39 -0.34
CA LEU A 45 -14.06 22.29 0.58
C LEU A 45 -14.56 21.00 -0.09
N ILE A 46 -13.65 20.02 -0.19
CA ILE A 46 -13.94 18.70 -0.76
C ILE A 46 -14.06 17.72 0.40
N VAL A 47 -15.22 17.06 0.54
CA VAL A 47 -15.42 15.96 1.47
C VAL A 47 -15.50 14.67 0.66
N GLY A 48 -14.53 13.79 0.87
CA GLY A 48 -14.43 12.51 0.18
C GLY A 48 -14.38 11.34 1.16
N VAL A 49 -14.54 10.14 0.62
CA VAL A 49 -14.30 8.89 1.35
C VAL A 49 -12.99 8.30 0.82
N GLU A 50 -12.06 8.03 1.72
CA GLU A 50 -10.85 7.27 1.44
C GLU A 50 -11.06 5.85 1.95
N CYS A 51 -10.88 4.85 1.09
CA CYS A 51 -11.13 3.47 1.45
C CYS A 51 -10.07 2.50 0.91
N ASP A 52 -9.78 1.47 1.70
CA ASP A 52 -9.06 0.30 1.24
C ASP A 52 -10.01 -0.58 0.41
N VAL A 53 -9.85 -0.51 -0.91
CA VAL A 53 -10.67 -1.25 -1.87
C VAL A 53 -10.55 -2.76 -1.66
N GLN A 54 -9.37 -3.27 -1.32
CA GLN A 54 -9.18 -4.71 -1.12
C GLN A 54 -9.76 -5.15 0.22
N GLY A 55 -9.56 -4.37 1.28
CA GLY A 55 -10.19 -4.58 2.57
C GLY A 55 -11.71 -4.63 2.47
N ILE A 56 -12.33 -3.70 1.74
CA ILE A 56 -13.78 -3.70 1.50
C ILE A 56 -14.20 -4.92 0.69
N ARG A 57 -13.48 -5.28 -0.38
CA ARG A 57 -13.80 -6.47 -1.19
C ARG A 57 -13.72 -7.74 -0.35
N ASN A 58 -12.69 -7.87 0.49
CA ASN A 58 -12.52 -9.00 1.40
C ASN A 58 -13.63 -9.05 2.45
N ALA A 59 -14.00 -7.91 3.04
CA ALA A 59 -15.10 -7.82 3.99
C ALA A 59 -16.45 -8.17 3.35
N VAL A 60 -16.71 -7.71 2.13
CA VAL A 60 -17.92 -8.04 1.36
C VAL A 60 -17.95 -9.54 1.01
N ALA A 61 -16.83 -10.10 0.55
CA ALA A 61 -16.73 -11.53 0.26
C ALA A 61 -16.92 -12.40 1.51
N ALA A 62 -16.33 -12.01 2.65
CA ALA A 62 -16.51 -12.68 3.93
C ALA A 62 -17.98 -12.61 4.41
N ALA A 63 -18.63 -11.45 4.26
CA ALA A 63 -20.04 -11.29 4.58
C ALA A 63 -20.95 -12.16 3.70
N GLN A 64 -20.64 -12.27 2.40
CA GLN A 64 -21.37 -13.16 1.47
C GLN A 64 -21.15 -14.64 1.81
N GLN A 65 -19.94 -15.05 2.18
CA GLN A 65 -19.65 -16.42 2.61
C GLN A 65 -20.38 -16.78 3.90
N TRP A 66 -20.42 -15.86 4.87
CA TRP A 66 -21.19 -16.03 6.11
C TRP A 66 -22.69 -16.14 5.84
N ALA A 67 -23.23 -15.33 4.92
CA ALA A 67 -24.63 -15.42 4.50
C ALA A 67 -24.93 -16.76 3.79
N ALA A 68 -24.02 -17.27 2.96
CA ALA A 68 -24.18 -18.56 2.27
C ALA A 68 -24.13 -19.76 3.24
N GLN A 69 -23.26 -19.72 4.25
CA GLN A 69 -23.17 -20.77 5.27
C GLN A 69 -24.43 -20.82 6.14
N ASN A 70 -25.05 -19.68 6.45
CA ASN A 70 -26.31 -19.63 7.18
C ASN A 70 -27.55 -20.04 6.36
N MET A 71 -27.44 -20.15 5.03
CA MET A 71 -28.49 -20.76 4.18
C MET A 71 -28.28 -22.25 3.92
N ALA A 72 -27.10 -22.82 4.26
CA ALA A 72 -26.77 -24.22 4.01
C ALA A 72 -27.14 -25.17 5.17
N SER A 73 -27.74 -24.67 6.25
CA SER A 73 -28.38 -25.52 7.27
C SER A 73 -29.72 -26.06 6.76
N GLY A 74 -29.62 -27.08 5.91
CA GLY A 74 -30.40 -28.32 5.92
C GLY A 74 -31.95 -28.23 5.93
N PRO A 75 -32.62 -28.75 4.88
CA PRO A 75 -34.06 -28.99 4.90
C PRO A 75 -34.38 -30.18 5.81
N TYR A 76 -35.35 -30.02 6.71
CA TYR A 76 -35.98 -31.15 7.37
C TYR A 76 -36.66 -32.03 6.33
N GLN A 77 -36.12 -33.24 6.12
CA GLN A 77 -36.81 -34.30 5.38
C GLN A 77 -37.91 -34.87 6.26
N VAL A 78 -39.16 -34.64 5.85
CA VAL A 78 -40.33 -35.34 6.40
C VAL A 78 -40.73 -36.41 5.39
N SER A 79 -40.53 -37.66 5.80
CA SER A 79 -41.01 -38.87 5.13
C SER A 79 -42.51 -39.06 5.33
N GLY A 80 -43.27 -39.21 4.26
CA GLY A 80 -44.69 -39.61 4.31
C GLY A 80 -45.31 -39.82 2.92
N PRO A 81 -45.96 -40.97 2.64
CA PRO A 81 -46.44 -41.33 1.30
C PRO A 81 -47.92 -40.97 1.09
N HIS A 82 -48.33 -40.61 -0.15
CA HIS A 82 -49.52 -41.13 -0.86
C HIS A 82 -49.83 -40.38 -2.17
N HIS A 83 -50.08 -41.21 -3.18
CA HIS A 83 -50.87 -41.11 -4.43
C HIS A 83 -51.56 -39.80 -4.89
N VAL A 84 -51.54 -39.61 -6.22
CA VAL A 84 -52.69 -39.51 -7.17
C VAL A 84 -52.48 -38.44 -8.25
N SER A 85 -52.68 -38.90 -9.48
CA SER A 85 -52.77 -38.27 -10.81
C SER A 85 -53.73 -37.09 -10.99
N GLY A 86 -53.41 -36.16 -11.92
CA GLY A 86 -54.39 -35.29 -12.59
C GLY A 86 -53.79 -34.04 -13.28
N PRO A 87 -54.14 -33.72 -14.55
CA PRO A 87 -53.56 -32.59 -15.29
C PRO A 87 -54.55 -31.43 -15.47
N HIS A 88 -54.34 -30.27 -14.84
CA HIS A 88 -55.24 -29.11 -15.05
C HIS A 88 -54.48 -27.77 -15.18
N SER A 89 -54.80 -27.10 -16.28
CA SER A 89 -54.57 -25.71 -16.66
C SER A 89 -55.25 -24.73 -15.68
N GLY A 90 -54.68 -23.54 -15.47
CA GLY A 90 -55.43 -22.43 -14.90
C GLY A 90 -54.61 -21.35 -14.20
N THR A 91 -54.58 -20.18 -14.82
CA THR A 91 -54.41 -18.82 -14.27
C THR A 91 -54.85 -18.63 -12.81
N TYR A 92 -54.15 -17.81 -12.01
CA TYR A 92 -54.71 -16.82 -11.05
C TYR A 92 -53.55 -16.05 -10.36
N GLN A 93 -53.54 -14.71 -10.50
CA GLN A 93 -53.88 -13.68 -9.50
C GLN A 93 -52.87 -13.42 -8.36
N VAL A 94 -52.49 -12.14 -8.30
CA VAL A 94 -51.77 -11.45 -7.23
C VAL A 94 -52.68 -11.27 -6.00
N PRO A 95 -52.14 -11.42 -4.78
CA PRO A 95 -52.61 -10.59 -3.66
C PRO A 95 -51.48 -9.89 -2.86
N PRO A 96 -51.85 -8.89 -2.04
CA PRO A 96 -50.98 -7.79 -1.65
C PRO A 96 -50.22 -7.97 -0.32
N SER A 97 -49.23 -7.10 -0.17
CA SER A 97 -48.35 -6.82 0.97
C SER A 97 -49.06 -6.64 2.31
N GLY A 98 -48.51 -7.27 3.35
CA GLY A 98 -48.79 -7.02 4.77
C GLY A 98 -47.48 -6.81 5.58
N PRO A 99 -47.54 -6.10 6.72
CA PRO A 99 -46.37 -5.60 7.46
C PRO A 99 -45.82 -6.64 8.45
N TYR A 100 -44.49 -6.77 8.54
CA TYR A 100 -43.84 -7.61 9.55
C TYR A 100 -43.19 -6.78 10.69
N PRO A 101 -43.39 -7.18 11.96
CA PRO A 101 -42.87 -6.51 13.16
C PRO A 101 -41.43 -6.95 13.55
N GLN A 102 -40.80 -6.12 14.38
CA GLN A 102 -39.52 -6.36 15.08
C GLN A 102 -39.54 -7.62 15.95
N PRO A 103 -38.37 -8.25 16.17
CA PRO A 103 -38.12 -9.04 17.38
C PRO A 103 -36.99 -8.46 18.24
N SER A 104 -37.37 -8.21 19.48
CA SER A 104 -36.56 -7.97 20.67
C SER A 104 -35.96 -9.27 21.25
N GLY A 105 -34.65 -9.24 21.57
CA GLY A 105 -33.98 -9.81 22.76
C GLY A 105 -34.09 -11.31 23.11
N GLY A 106 -32.95 -11.90 23.52
CA GLY A 106 -32.90 -13.02 24.47
C GLY A 106 -31.82 -14.08 24.22
N TYR A 107 -30.78 -14.10 25.06
CA TYR A 107 -29.83 -15.20 25.21
C TYR A 107 -30.49 -16.44 25.86
N PRO A 108 -29.97 -17.66 25.64
CA PRO A 108 -29.30 -18.33 26.77
C PRO A 108 -28.07 -19.21 26.41
N MET A 109 -27.19 -19.35 27.42
CA MET A 109 -26.06 -20.29 27.51
C MET A 109 -26.52 -21.75 27.66
N PRO A 110 -25.62 -22.71 27.36
CA PRO A 110 -25.55 -23.93 28.17
C PRO A 110 -24.13 -24.31 28.61
N SER A 111 -24.02 -24.57 29.92
CA SER A 111 -22.93 -25.26 30.60
C SER A 111 -23.15 -26.78 30.58
N GLY A 112 -22.10 -27.60 30.47
CA GLY A 112 -22.21 -29.06 30.63
C GLY A 112 -20.89 -29.84 30.49
N SER A 113 -20.59 -30.63 31.53
CA SER A 113 -19.37 -31.33 31.96
C SER A 113 -19.04 -32.73 31.36
N HIS A 114 -17.74 -33.05 31.26
CA HIS A 114 -16.98 -34.35 31.42
C HIS A 114 -17.39 -35.62 30.61
N PRO A 115 -16.52 -36.67 30.38
CA PRO A 115 -15.25 -37.03 31.06
C PRO A 115 -14.05 -37.49 30.15
N VAL A 116 -12.95 -37.83 30.85
CA VAL A 116 -11.59 -38.25 30.42
C VAL A 116 -11.51 -39.75 30.05
N PRO A 117 -10.60 -40.16 29.14
CA PRO A 117 -9.79 -41.37 29.38
C PRO A 117 -8.28 -41.16 29.12
N GLY A 118 -7.45 -41.76 29.97
CA GLY A 118 -5.98 -41.77 29.86
C GLY A 118 -5.41 -43.10 29.35
N HIS A 119 -4.10 -43.08 29.03
CA HIS A 119 -3.06 -44.09 29.29
C HIS A 119 -1.98 -44.14 28.19
N GLY A 120 -0.71 -44.15 28.62
CA GLY A 120 0.37 -44.88 27.94
C GLY A 120 1.56 -44.05 27.43
N ALA A 121 2.60 -43.86 28.26
CA ALA A 121 3.95 -43.50 27.81
C ALA A 121 5.00 -44.37 28.54
N PRO A 122 5.85 -45.14 27.82
CA PRO A 122 6.83 -46.02 28.45
C PRO A 122 8.24 -45.41 28.58
N SER A 123 8.78 -45.56 29.78
CA SER A 123 10.13 -46.05 30.16
C SER A 123 11.39 -45.65 29.37
N THR A 124 12.29 -44.95 30.08
CA THR A 124 13.74 -44.84 29.85
C THR A 124 14.48 -46.19 29.89
N PRO A 125 15.63 -46.35 29.20
CA PRO A 125 16.84 -46.66 29.98
C PRO A 125 18.20 -46.16 29.41
N GLN A 126 19.12 -45.94 30.38
CA GLN A 126 20.55 -46.27 30.40
C GLN A 126 21.62 -45.31 29.83
N ARG A 127 22.54 -45.00 30.77
CA ARG A 127 23.85 -44.36 30.62
C ARG A 127 24.84 -45.36 30.00
N PHE A 128 25.79 -44.86 29.22
CA PHE A 128 27.05 -45.56 28.98
C PHE A 128 28.22 -44.57 29.11
N VAL A 129 29.21 -44.98 29.89
CA VAL A 129 30.46 -44.27 30.22
C VAL A 129 31.59 -44.91 29.40
N PRO A 130 32.46 -44.13 28.75
CA PRO A 130 33.76 -44.62 28.32
C PRO A 130 34.94 -44.03 29.15
N PRO A 131 36.10 -44.71 29.17
CA PRO A 131 37.11 -44.59 30.23
C PRO A 131 38.30 -43.65 29.90
N GLY A 132 38.83 -43.01 30.95
CA GLY A 132 40.27 -42.84 31.25
C GLY A 132 41.16 -41.89 30.40
N PRO A 133 41.87 -40.93 31.03
CA PRO A 133 42.95 -40.16 30.39
C PRO A 133 44.36 -40.71 30.73
N PRO A 134 45.36 -40.54 29.83
CA PRO A 134 46.78 -40.57 30.19
C PRO A 134 47.46 -39.18 30.12
N PRO A 135 48.69 -39.02 30.64
CA PRO A 135 49.15 -37.80 31.31
C PRO A 135 49.92 -36.81 30.42
N SER A 136 50.16 -35.64 31.02
CA SER A 136 50.81 -34.43 30.52
C SER A 136 52.32 -34.54 30.27
N PHE A 137 52.79 -33.81 29.24
CA PHE A 137 54.16 -33.30 29.13
C PHE A 137 54.13 -31.84 28.62
N PRO A 138 54.98 -30.93 29.12
CA PRO A 138 55.03 -29.54 28.68
C PRO A 138 56.07 -29.38 27.56
N GLN A 139 55.70 -28.79 26.43
CA GLN A 139 56.68 -28.39 25.42
C GLN A 139 56.34 -27.01 24.85
N HIS A 140 57.22 -26.06 25.16
CA HIS A 140 57.29 -24.74 24.57
C HIS A 140 57.82 -24.84 23.13
N THR A 141 57.14 -24.19 22.17
CA THR A 141 57.72 -23.85 20.86
C THR A 141 57.28 -22.46 20.39
N PRO A 142 58.13 -21.72 19.64
CA PRO A 142 57.98 -20.29 19.31
C PRO A 142 57.01 -20.04 18.13
N PRO A 143 56.61 -18.77 17.87
CA PRO A 143 55.56 -18.44 16.91
C PRO A 143 56.03 -18.55 15.46
N GLY A 144 55.29 -19.33 14.66
CA GLY A 144 55.35 -19.30 13.19
C GLY A 144 54.42 -18.23 12.60
N PRO A 145 54.65 -17.80 11.35
CA PRO A 145 53.85 -16.78 10.66
C PRO A 145 52.40 -17.25 10.39
N PRO A 146 51.40 -16.36 10.39
CA PRO A 146 50.01 -16.76 10.20
C PRO A 146 49.72 -17.08 8.72
N ASP A 147 49.27 -18.31 8.47
CA ASP A 147 48.53 -18.68 7.25
C ASP A 147 47.06 -18.22 7.34
N PRO A 148 46.42 -17.90 6.19
CA PRO A 148 45.05 -17.41 6.13
C PRO A 148 44.01 -18.54 6.18
N MET A 149 42.80 -18.19 6.59
CA MET A 149 41.56 -18.99 6.63
C MET A 149 41.34 -19.94 7.82
N ASN A 150 40.54 -19.45 8.78
CA ASN A 150 39.57 -20.25 9.54
C ASN A 150 38.27 -19.44 9.66
N VAL A 151 37.37 -19.59 8.69
CA VAL A 151 36.04 -18.94 8.62
C VAL A 151 34.96 -19.69 9.42
N TRP A 152 35.27 -20.84 9.99
CA TRP A 152 34.30 -21.65 10.74
C TRP A 152 34.84 -21.99 12.13
N GLY A 153 34.56 -21.12 13.10
CA GLY A 153 34.80 -21.39 14.52
C GLY A 153 33.78 -22.37 15.12
N PRO A 154 34.07 -22.96 16.29
CA PRO A 154 33.22 -23.95 16.95
C PRO A 154 31.85 -23.36 17.38
N PRO A 155 30.82 -24.21 17.57
CA PRO A 155 29.44 -23.76 17.80
C PRO A 155 29.34 -23.06 19.16
N GLY A 156 29.36 -21.73 19.13
CA GLY A 156 29.29 -20.89 20.33
C GLY A 156 29.62 -19.41 20.06
N SER A 157 30.34 -19.10 18.98
CA SER A 157 30.71 -17.73 18.61
C SER A 157 29.88 -17.18 17.44
N ALA A 158 28.57 -17.21 17.57
CA ALA A 158 27.65 -16.47 16.72
C ALA A 158 27.56 -15.01 17.22
N ALA A 159 28.49 -14.15 16.80
CA ALA A 159 28.47 -12.72 17.11
C ALA A 159 27.35 -11.94 16.37
N TRP A 160 26.54 -12.61 15.54
CA TRP A 160 25.45 -12.00 14.77
C TRP A 160 24.14 -11.81 15.55
N ALA A 161 24.07 -12.23 16.81
CA ALA A 161 22.88 -12.11 17.65
C ALA A 161 22.88 -10.90 18.61
N ARG A 162 23.76 -9.91 18.44
CA ARG A 162 23.80 -8.72 19.31
C ARG A 162 23.78 -7.44 18.48
N GLY A 163 22.60 -6.82 18.36
CA GLY A 163 22.34 -5.61 17.57
C GLY A 163 22.94 -4.30 18.10
N ASP A 164 23.80 -4.36 19.12
CA ASP A 164 24.16 -3.16 19.91
C ASP A 164 25.66 -2.81 19.90
N GLN A 165 26.50 -3.52 19.14
CA GLN A 165 27.92 -3.17 18.99
C GLN A 165 28.21 -2.63 17.59
N GLN A 166 28.15 -1.31 17.43
CA GLN A 166 28.81 -0.61 16.33
C GLN A 166 30.32 -0.77 16.50
N PHE A 167 30.96 -1.54 15.61
CA PHE A 167 32.42 -1.60 15.53
C PHE A 167 32.95 -0.25 15.01
N PRO A 168 33.82 0.45 15.77
CA PRO A 168 34.53 1.60 15.26
C PRO A 168 35.41 1.16 14.09
N GLY A 169 35.12 1.62 12.87
CA GLY A 169 35.91 1.32 11.67
C GLY A 169 35.25 0.37 10.66
N ALA A 170 34.00 -0.07 10.86
CA ALA A 170 33.25 -0.71 9.79
C ALA A 170 32.96 0.31 8.66
N PRO A 171 33.20 -0.01 7.38
CA PRO A 171 32.86 0.87 6.27
C PRO A 171 31.36 1.18 6.30
N GLN A 172 31.01 2.45 6.46
CA GLN A 172 29.62 2.88 6.35
C GLN A 172 29.17 2.67 4.90
N PRO A 173 28.01 2.04 4.65
CA PRO A 173 27.52 1.88 3.29
C PRO A 173 27.38 3.26 2.62
N PRO A 174 27.67 3.37 1.31
CA PRO A 174 27.54 4.62 0.60
C PRO A 174 26.10 5.14 0.67
N ALA A 175 25.95 6.46 0.80
CA ALA A 175 24.65 7.09 0.81
C ALA A 175 23.90 6.80 -0.52
N PRO A 176 22.58 6.59 -0.48
CA PRO A 176 21.80 6.34 -1.69
C PRO A 176 21.87 7.55 -2.62
N VAL A 177 22.09 7.29 -3.91
CA VAL A 177 22.08 8.32 -4.96
C VAL A 177 20.64 8.79 -5.18
N ARG A 178 20.41 10.10 -5.03
CA ARG A 178 19.08 10.73 -5.13
C ARG A 178 18.91 11.60 -6.36
N THR A 179 20.01 11.87 -7.08
CA THR A 179 20.03 12.72 -8.27
C THR A 179 20.54 11.95 -9.48
N GLY A 180 19.99 12.27 -10.65
CA GLY A 180 20.39 11.63 -11.91
C GLY A 180 20.08 12.50 -13.12
N LYS A 181 20.29 11.94 -14.32
CA LYS A 181 19.88 12.50 -15.61
C LYS A 181 18.80 11.61 -16.23
N VAL A 182 18.11 12.08 -17.27
CA VAL A 182 17.21 11.24 -18.08
C VAL A 182 17.90 9.91 -18.43
N GLY A 183 17.17 8.81 -18.27
CA GLY A 183 17.65 7.43 -18.41
C GLY A 183 18.12 6.78 -17.11
N SER A 184 18.44 7.56 -16.07
CA SER A 184 18.98 7.04 -14.80
C SER A 184 17.91 6.36 -13.94
N LYS A 185 18.30 5.26 -13.29
CA LYS A 185 17.50 4.55 -12.28
C LYS A 185 17.90 5.01 -10.89
N LEU A 186 16.92 5.42 -10.08
CA LEU A 186 17.13 5.86 -8.71
C LEU A 186 16.27 5.03 -7.76
N ASP A 187 16.85 4.58 -6.67
CA ASP A 187 16.18 3.78 -5.65
C ASP A 187 15.62 4.66 -4.53
N VAL A 188 14.42 4.32 -4.05
CA VAL A 188 13.74 5.03 -2.97
C VAL A 188 12.80 4.11 -2.21
N GLU A 189 12.44 4.56 -1.01
CA GLU A 189 11.38 3.96 -0.22
C GLU A 189 10.07 4.72 -0.50
N GLY A 190 9.03 3.99 -0.86
CA GLY A 190 7.70 4.49 -1.13
C GLY A 190 7.01 5.06 0.10
N PRO A 191 5.80 5.60 -0.07
CA PRO A 191 5.05 6.24 1.01
C PRO A 191 4.71 5.29 2.17
N GLU A 192 4.58 3.98 1.90
CA GLU A 192 4.25 2.94 2.89
C GLU A 192 5.43 2.03 3.24
N GLY A 193 6.64 2.37 2.79
CA GLY A 193 7.85 1.59 3.06
C GLY A 193 8.26 0.65 1.93
N GLU A 194 7.64 0.76 0.76
CA GLU A 194 7.93 -0.10 -0.38
C GLU A 194 9.29 0.23 -0.97
N ARG A 195 10.16 -0.76 -1.19
CA ARG A 195 11.42 -0.51 -1.90
C ARG A 195 11.12 -0.44 -3.40
N ILE A 196 11.32 0.72 -4.01
CA ILE A 196 11.03 0.94 -5.44
C ILE A 196 12.26 1.52 -6.16
N THR A 197 12.40 1.17 -7.43
CA THR A 197 13.35 1.80 -8.35
C THR A 197 12.54 2.59 -9.37
N ILE A 198 12.85 3.86 -9.57
CA ILE A 198 12.20 4.69 -10.59
C ILE A 198 13.23 5.04 -11.68
N GLN A 199 12.83 4.87 -12.94
CA GLN A 199 13.58 5.33 -14.10
C GLN A 199 12.82 6.48 -14.76
N LEU A 200 13.50 7.60 -14.99
CA LEU A 200 13.03 8.61 -15.94
C LEU A 200 13.44 8.14 -17.34
N VAL A 201 12.50 7.62 -18.12
CA VAL A 201 12.82 6.99 -19.41
C VAL A 201 12.99 8.03 -20.51
N GLU A 202 12.05 8.98 -20.59
CA GLU A 202 11.98 9.96 -21.67
C GLU A 202 11.30 11.23 -21.15
N VAL A 203 11.76 12.38 -21.64
CA VAL A 203 11.07 13.66 -21.52
C VAL A 203 11.02 14.25 -22.92
N VAL A 204 9.81 14.53 -23.40
CA VAL A 204 9.57 15.16 -24.70
C VAL A 204 9.13 16.59 -24.44
N ASP A 205 9.98 17.55 -24.78
CA ASP A 205 9.71 18.98 -24.71
C ASP A 205 10.27 19.65 -26.00
N PRO A 206 9.45 20.28 -26.85
CA PRO A 206 7.99 20.32 -26.81
C PRO A 206 7.35 19.00 -27.30
N ALA A 207 6.21 18.65 -26.72
CA ALA A 207 5.37 17.50 -27.08
C ALA A 207 4.09 17.89 -27.83
N ASP A 208 4.05 19.09 -28.41
CA ASP A 208 2.86 19.67 -29.05
C ASP A 208 2.28 18.76 -30.12
N PHE A 209 3.15 18.15 -30.95
CA PHE A 209 2.71 17.19 -31.96
C PHE A 209 1.98 15.99 -31.35
N LEU A 210 2.45 15.45 -30.22
CA LEU A 210 1.79 14.33 -29.55
C LEU A 210 0.45 14.76 -28.95
N PHE A 211 0.38 15.98 -28.44
CA PHE A 211 -0.82 16.57 -27.85
C PHE A 211 -1.90 16.81 -28.92
N THR A 212 -1.54 17.44 -30.04
CA THR A 212 -2.45 17.70 -31.16
C THR A 212 -2.83 16.43 -31.92
N ALA A 213 -1.91 15.47 -32.07
CA ALA A 213 -2.23 14.17 -32.67
C ALA A 213 -3.24 13.37 -31.82
N ALA A 214 -3.33 13.63 -30.52
CA ALA A 214 -4.37 13.06 -29.65
C ALA A 214 -5.71 13.81 -29.72
N GLY A 215 -5.82 14.86 -30.54
CA GLY A 215 -7.04 15.64 -30.76
C GLY A 215 -7.25 16.79 -29.77
N TYR A 216 -6.21 17.16 -29.01
CA TYR A 216 -6.26 18.32 -28.12
C TYR A 216 -5.68 19.57 -28.80
N GLU A 217 -6.11 20.75 -28.35
CA GLU A 217 -5.60 22.03 -28.84
C GLU A 217 -4.85 22.74 -27.70
N LEU A 218 -3.70 23.31 -28.03
CA LEU A 218 -2.93 24.20 -27.14
C LEU A 218 -3.42 25.64 -27.33
N GLN A 219 -3.43 26.43 -26.26
CA GLN A 219 -3.65 27.86 -26.41
C GLN A 219 -2.42 28.54 -27.01
N ASP A 220 -2.61 29.75 -27.53
CA ASP A 220 -1.51 30.56 -28.03
C ASP A 220 -0.49 30.85 -26.90
N GLY A 221 0.79 30.60 -27.17
CA GLY A 221 1.86 30.72 -26.18
C GLY A 221 1.94 29.59 -25.16
N GLU A 222 1.22 28.48 -25.33
CA GLU A 222 1.39 27.26 -24.54
C GLU A 222 2.15 26.19 -25.32
N ARG A 223 2.85 25.31 -24.59
CA ARG A 223 3.42 24.08 -25.12
C ARG A 223 3.07 22.89 -24.23
N ALA A 224 3.10 21.69 -24.79
CA ALA A 224 2.94 20.44 -24.04
C ALA A 224 4.30 19.83 -23.71
N VAL A 225 4.39 19.13 -22.58
CA VAL A 225 5.54 18.31 -22.20
C VAL A 225 5.05 16.94 -21.77
N VAL A 226 5.70 15.87 -22.23
CA VAL A 226 5.35 14.49 -21.88
C VAL A 226 6.52 13.84 -21.16
N VAL A 227 6.26 13.29 -19.97
CA VAL A 227 7.25 12.60 -19.14
C VAL A 227 6.90 11.13 -19.06
N HIS A 228 7.83 10.26 -19.44
CA HIS A 228 7.71 8.81 -19.30
C HIS A 228 8.56 8.33 -18.13
N THR A 229 7.93 7.66 -17.17
CA THR A 229 8.63 6.99 -16.07
C THR A 229 8.25 5.52 -15.98
N GLU A 230 9.22 4.72 -15.55
CA GLU A 230 9.02 3.32 -15.16
C GLU A 230 9.31 3.15 -13.67
N LEU A 231 8.41 2.48 -12.97
CA LEU A 231 8.55 2.10 -11.57
C LEU A 231 8.68 0.58 -11.47
N THR A 232 9.79 0.11 -10.91
CA THR A 232 9.99 -1.29 -10.53
C THR A 232 9.82 -1.46 -9.03
N ASN A 233 8.90 -2.32 -8.60
CA ASN A 233 8.75 -2.66 -7.19
C ASN A 233 9.76 -3.75 -6.81
N ARG A 234 10.71 -3.40 -5.93
CA ARG A 234 11.75 -4.28 -5.36
C ARG A 234 11.40 -4.79 -3.96
N GLY A 235 10.29 -4.32 -3.41
CA GLY A 235 9.77 -4.67 -2.10
C GLY A 235 8.98 -5.99 -2.11
N ALA A 236 8.52 -6.38 -0.92
CA ALA A 236 7.59 -7.49 -0.75
C ALA A 236 6.12 -7.02 -0.68
N ALA A 237 5.89 -5.72 -0.41
CA ALA A 237 4.57 -5.11 -0.40
C ALA A 237 4.26 -4.50 -1.77
N PRO A 238 3.00 -4.55 -2.24
CA PRO A 238 2.59 -3.86 -3.45
C PRO A 238 2.66 -2.34 -3.26
N PHE A 239 3.07 -1.61 -4.29
CA PHE A 239 2.93 -0.15 -4.32
C PHE A 239 1.50 0.17 -4.75
N ALA A 240 0.64 0.61 -3.84
CA ALA A 240 -0.82 0.67 -4.05
C ALA A 240 -1.34 1.98 -4.69
N SER A 241 -0.45 2.89 -5.08
CA SER A 241 -0.80 4.23 -5.62
C SER A 241 -0.57 4.34 -7.12
N LEU A 242 -0.95 5.48 -7.71
CA LEU A 242 -0.46 5.91 -9.02
C LEU A 242 1.00 6.35 -8.90
N PRO A 243 1.93 5.81 -9.71
CA PRO A 243 3.33 6.23 -9.69
C PRO A 243 3.54 7.72 -9.96
N ASP A 244 2.73 8.31 -10.85
CA ASP A 244 2.83 9.73 -11.18
C ASP A 244 2.18 10.64 -10.16
N LEU A 245 1.45 10.14 -9.16
CA LEU A 245 0.86 10.97 -8.09
C LEU A 245 1.92 11.86 -7.41
N TYR A 246 3.13 11.32 -7.26
CA TYR A 246 4.27 11.94 -6.57
C TYR A 246 5.27 12.60 -7.53
N LEU A 247 4.99 12.57 -8.84
CA LEU A 247 5.83 13.15 -9.88
C LEU A 247 5.52 14.64 -10.06
N GLU A 248 6.54 15.45 -10.19
CA GLU A 248 6.47 16.89 -10.39
C GLU A 248 7.45 17.30 -11.48
N LEU A 249 7.05 18.22 -12.33
CA LEU A 249 7.92 18.88 -13.30
C LEU A 249 8.29 20.25 -12.75
N ILE A 250 9.58 20.56 -12.66
CA ILE A 250 10.09 21.71 -11.92
C ILE A 250 10.63 22.75 -12.89
N ALA A 251 10.11 23.97 -12.78
CA ALA A 251 10.57 25.14 -13.50
C ALA A 251 11.83 25.75 -12.84
N LYS A 252 12.55 26.59 -13.59
CA LYS A 252 13.78 27.24 -13.14
C LYS A 252 13.60 28.13 -11.91
N ASP A 253 12.40 28.68 -11.71
CA ASP A 253 12.04 29.45 -10.53
C ASP A 253 11.76 28.56 -9.29
N GLY A 254 11.85 27.24 -9.44
CA GLY A 254 11.62 26.25 -8.39
C GLY A 254 10.16 25.83 -8.24
N SER A 255 9.24 26.41 -9.00
CA SER A 255 7.82 26.07 -8.96
C SER A 255 7.54 24.72 -9.63
N ALA A 256 6.52 24.02 -9.15
CA ALA A 256 6.03 22.79 -9.77
C ALA A 256 4.95 23.11 -10.80
N VAL A 257 5.09 22.54 -12.00
CA VAL A 257 4.12 22.65 -13.09
C VAL A 257 2.98 21.68 -12.85
N GLN A 258 1.75 22.16 -13.06
CA GLN A 258 0.54 21.34 -12.90
C GLN A 258 0.40 20.32 -14.03
N LYS A 259 -0.09 19.13 -13.66
CA LYS A 259 -0.38 18.06 -14.63
C LYS A 259 -1.62 18.42 -15.44
N ALA A 260 -1.55 18.17 -16.74
CA ALA A 260 -2.69 18.32 -17.62
C ALA A 260 -3.62 17.09 -17.48
N PRO A 261 -4.94 17.27 -17.29
CA PRO A 261 -5.90 16.18 -17.15
C PRO A 261 -6.29 15.59 -18.51
N VAL A 262 -5.30 15.16 -19.29
CA VAL A 262 -5.46 14.61 -20.64
C VAL A 262 -4.87 13.20 -20.74
N SER A 263 -5.22 12.47 -21.80
CA SER A 263 -4.64 11.16 -22.08
C SER A 263 -4.32 11.06 -23.56
N LEU A 264 -3.09 10.66 -23.87
CA LEU A 264 -2.62 10.53 -25.24
C LEU A 264 -2.73 9.07 -25.65
N SER A 265 -3.40 8.79 -26.77
CA SER A 265 -3.63 7.41 -27.24
C SER A 265 -2.34 6.62 -27.49
N SER A 266 -1.28 7.31 -27.94
CA SER A 266 0.05 6.72 -28.19
C SER A 266 0.93 6.61 -26.94
N ARG A 267 0.56 7.28 -25.84
CA ARG A 267 1.33 7.37 -24.60
C ARG A 267 0.42 7.06 -23.40
N PRO A 268 0.20 5.77 -23.08
CA PRO A 268 -0.73 5.37 -22.03
C PRO A 268 -0.37 5.98 -20.67
N PRO A 269 -1.38 6.40 -19.87
CA PRO A 269 -1.16 6.91 -18.53
C PRO A 269 -0.71 5.81 -17.58
N HIS A 270 -0.21 6.19 -16.40
CA HIS A 270 0.10 5.23 -15.36
C HIS A 270 -1.15 4.50 -14.86
N ARG A 271 -0.93 3.27 -14.40
CA ARG A 271 -1.96 2.46 -13.72
C ARG A 271 -1.74 2.47 -12.22
N ILE A 272 -2.85 2.33 -11.48
CA ILE A 272 -2.80 2.12 -10.04
C ILE A 272 -2.23 0.73 -9.76
N GLY A 273 -1.30 0.66 -8.81
CA GLY A 273 -0.80 -0.62 -8.32
C GLY A 273 0.40 -1.14 -9.10
N VAL A 274 1.49 -1.45 -8.39
CA VAL A 274 2.65 -2.18 -8.94
C VAL A 274 3.01 -3.32 -7.99
N GLN A 275 2.85 -4.55 -8.45
CA GLN A 275 3.07 -5.74 -7.62
C GLN A 275 4.56 -5.97 -7.31
N PRO A 276 4.90 -6.68 -6.24
CA PRO A 276 6.28 -7.09 -5.96
C PRO A 276 6.96 -7.75 -7.17
N GLY A 277 8.14 -7.26 -7.56
CA GLY A 277 8.91 -7.73 -8.71
C GLY A 277 8.42 -7.23 -10.08
N GLU A 278 7.28 -6.53 -10.13
CA GLU A 278 6.72 -5.97 -11.35
C GLU A 278 7.40 -4.65 -11.72
N THR A 279 7.42 -4.34 -13.02
CA THR A 279 7.73 -3.00 -13.53
C THR A 279 6.52 -2.47 -14.29
N ALA A 280 6.11 -1.26 -13.95
CA ALA A 280 5.02 -0.55 -14.62
C ALA A 280 5.52 0.81 -15.14
N GLY A 281 5.28 1.06 -16.42
CA GLY A 281 5.53 2.35 -17.06
C GLY A 281 4.26 3.15 -17.29
N GLY A 282 4.41 4.45 -17.50
CA GLY A 282 3.31 5.33 -17.86
C GLY A 282 3.78 6.73 -18.21
N HIS A 283 2.89 7.51 -18.81
CA HIS A 283 3.17 8.86 -19.26
C HIS A 283 2.33 9.89 -18.49
N THR A 284 2.98 10.98 -18.12
CA THR A 284 2.34 12.14 -17.51
C THR A 284 2.50 13.34 -18.45
N VAL A 285 1.42 14.09 -18.65
CA VAL A 285 1.38 15.24 -19.54
C VAL A 285 1.31 16.52 -18.73
N TYR A 286 2.03 17.54 -19.18
CA TYR A 286 2.01 18.90 -18.65
C TYR A 286 1.71 19.87 -19.79
N VAL A 287 1.01 20.95 -19.48
CA VAL A 287 0.80 22.09 -20.37
C VAL A 287 1.22 23.34 -19.61
N LEU A 288 2.05 24.16 -20.23
CA LEU A 288 2.67 25.31 -19.60
C LEU A 288 2.97 26.41 -20.63
N PRO A 289 3.17 27.67 -20.20
CA PRO A 289 3.60 28.73 -21.09
C PRO A 289 4.93 28.38 -21.78
N GLU A 290 5.03 28.68 -23.08
CA GLU A 290 6.22 28.41 -23.90
C GLU A 290 7.48 29.09 -23.37
N SER A 291 7.35 30.19 -22.63
CA SER A 291 8.47 30.89 -21.99
C SER A 291 8.99 30.22 -20.72
N THR A 292 8.32 29.17 -20.22
CA THR A 292 8.72 28.50 -18.98
C THR A 292 9.96 27.64 -19.21
N GLU A 293 11.07 27.95 -18.53
CA GLU A 293 12.26 27.12 -18.53
C GLU A 293 12.15 26.00 -17.49
N LEU A 294 12.36 24.76 -17.90
CA LEU A 294 12.32 23.58 -17.05
C LEU A 294 13.72 23.14 -16.64
N VAL A 295 13.89 22.64 -15.42
CA VAL A 295 15.21 22.25 -14.88
C VAL A 295 15.26 20.85 -14.32
N ALA A 296 14.14 20.32 -13.82
CA ALA A 296 14.13 18.99 -13.24
C ALA A 296 12.79 18.27 -13.37
N VAL A 297 12.85 16.94 -13.37
CA VAL A 297 11.73 16.08 -12.97
C VAL A 297 12.00 15.63 -11.54
N ARG A 298 11.03 15.76 -10.65
CA ARG A 298 11.12 15.39 -9.24
C ARG A 298 10.10 14.33 -8.90
N TRP A 299 10.47 13.39 -8.04
CA TRP A 299 9.53 12.47 -7.41
C TRP A 299 9.63 12.62 -5.90
N THR A 300 8.54 12.99 -5.23
CA THR A 300 8.54 13.21 -3.77
C THR A 300 7.28 12.58 -3.13
N PRO A 301 7.44 11.60 -2.23
CA PRO A 301 6.30 10.89 -1.66
C PRO A 301 5.47 11.77 -0.74
N ARG A 302 6.09 12.82 -0.16
CA ARG A 302 5.46 13.81 0.70
C ARG A 302 6.13 15.17 0.50
N PRO A 303 5.38 16.28 0.43
CA PRO A 303 5.95 17.61 0.41
C PRO A 303 6.92 17.82 1.59
N GLY A 304 8.12 18.33 1.31
CA GLY A 304 9.17 18.57 2.31
C GLY A 304 10.01 17.35 2.72
N ASP A 305 9.75 16.16 2.16
CA ASP A 305 10.54 14.96 2.43
C ASP A 305 11.79 14.89 1.53
N GLU A 306 12.80 15.68 1.86
CA GLU A 306 14.06 15.71 1.10
C GLU A 306 14.78 14.35 1.10
N GLN A 307 14.62 13.54 2.16
CA GLN A 307 15.31 12.25 2.29
C GLN A 307 14.82 11.21 1.29
N ARG A 308 13.54 11.26 0.92
CA ARG A 308 12.92 10.37 -0.07
C ARG A 308 12.60 11.07 -1.39
N THR A 309 13.15 12.25 -1.60
CA THR A 309 13.02 12.96 -2.88
C THR A 309 14.05 12.44 -3.88
N LEU A 310 13.58 12.16 -5.10
CA LEU A 310 14.42 11.84 -6.25
C LEU A 310 14.35 13.00 -7.24
N THR A 311 15.47 13.32 -7.88
CA THR A 311 15.55 14.43 -8.84
C THR A 311 16.35 14.03 -10.07
N TRP A 312 15.76 14.21 -11.25
CA TRP A 312 16.46 14.08 -12.51
C TRP A 312 16.62 15.47 -13.10
N ASP A 313 17.87 15.85 -13.34
CA ASP A 313 18.20 17.08 -14.06
C ASP A 313 17.87 16.91 -15.55
N ILE A 314 17.16 17.89 -16.10
CA ILE A 314 16.73 17.93 -17.50
C ILE A 314 17.18 19.21 -18.20
N THR A 315 18.18 19.91 -17.66
CA THR A 315 18.67 21.19 -18.21
C THR A 315 19.41 21.03 -19.56
N ASP A 316 19.80 19.79 -19.90
CA ASP A 316 20.49 19.48 -21.15
C ASP A 316 19.53 19.06 -22.29
N LEU A 317 18.21 19.17 -22.08
CA LEU A 317 17.17 18.85 -23.08
C LEU A 317 16.90 20.03 -24.03
#